data_AF-A0A6G9D3M1-F1
#
_entry.id   AF-A0A6G9D3M1-F1
#
_cell.length_a   1.000
_cell.length_b   1.000
_cell.length_c   1.000
_cell.angle_alpha   90.00
_cell.angle_beta   90.00
_cell.angle_gamma   90.00
#
_symmetry.space_group_name_H-M   'P 1'
#
loop_
_entity.id
_entity.type
_entity.pdbx_description
1 polymer ?
#
loop_
_entity_poly.entity_id
_entity_poly.type
_entity_poly.pdbx_seq_one_letter_code
_entity_poly.pdbx_strand_id
1 'polypeptide(L)'
;MRPNRYLDDYLHGLEFLGGVYPDDAGAIAEHGIVAALDDDDAFVFLLRLVGPEAPAFADELWQLISGFLNSRRVEELFGGSEDAGMADLNTVRGPRYLPPPTRPRIPR
;
A
#
# COMPACT_ATOMS: atom_id res chain seq x y z
N MET A 1 -0.09 -2.56 22.52
CA MET A 1 -0.22 -2.16 21.10
C MET A 1 1.06 -1.45 20.72
N ARG A 2 1.85 -2.01 19.79
CA ARG A 2 2.93 -1.23 19.18
C ARG A 2 2.31 -0.12 18.33
N PRO A 3 2.89 1.07 18.25
CA PRO A 3 2.41 2.12 17.34
C PRO A 3 2.45 1.59 15.90
N ASN A 4 1.41 1.95 15.14
CA ASN A 4 1.15 1.49 13.78
C ASN A 4 2.11 2.19 12.80
N ARG A 5 3.42 1.94 12.97
CA ARG A 5 4.50 2.73 12.36
C ARG A 5 4.42 2.77 10.84
N TYR A 6 4.00 1.68 10.19
CA TYR A 6 3.87 1.65 8.74
C TYR A 6 2.67 2.47 8.24
N LEU A 7 1.61 2.62 9.04
CA LEU A 7 0.52 3.54 8.73
C LEU A 7 1.01 4.99 8.83
N ASP A 8 1.74 5.33 9.90
CA ASP A 8 2.30 6.67 10.06
C ASP A 8 3.28 7.01 8.93
N ASP A 9 4.18 6.08 8.60
CA ASP A 9 5.15 6.23 7.49
C ASP A 9 4.42 6.41 6.14
N TYR A 10 3.31 5.69 5.91
CA TYR A 10 2.49 5.81 4.70
C TYR A 10 1.80 7.18 4.60
N LEU A 11 1.10 7.61 5.65
CA LEU A 11 0.39 8.89 5.66
C LEU A 11 1.35 10.07 5.54
N HIS A 12 2.49 10.00 6.24
CA HIS A 12 3.52 11.02 6.11
C HIS A 12 4.15 11.03 4.72
N GLY A 13 4.32 9.87 4.09
CA GLY A 13 4.78 9.76 2.71
C GLY A 13 3.81 10.42 1.71
N LEU A 14 2.49 10.26 1.89
CA LEU A 14 1.49 10.93 1.07
C LEU A 14 1.54 12.46 1.24
N GLU A 15 1.67 12.94 2.48
CA GLU A 15 1.82 14.37 2.77
C GLU A 15 3.07 14.96 2.09
N PHE A 16 4.20 14.28 2.23
CA PHE A 16 5.46 14.67 1.58
C PHE A 16 5.31 14.70 0.05
N LEU A 17 4.72 13.66 -0.54
CA LEU A 17 4.51 13.57 -1.98
C LEU A 17 3.58 14.67 -2.49
N GLY A 18 2.51 14.99 -1.76
CA GLY A 18 1.65 16.14 -2.04
C GLY A 18 2.40 17.47 -2.02
N GLY A 19 3.42 17.60 -1.16
CA GLY A 19 4.32 18.76 -1.17
C GLY A 19 5.21 18.85 -2.41
N VAL A 20 5.60 17.72 -3.01
CA VAL A 20 6.37 17.66 -4.26
C VAL A 20 5.50 17.98 -5.48
N TYR A 21 4.24 17.55 -5.46
CA TYR A 21 3.24 17.76 -6.52
C TYR A 21 2.06 18.60 -6.01
N PRO A 22 2.23 19.91 -5.78
CA PRO A 22 1.23 20.74 -5.11
C PRO A 22 -0.09 20.84 -5.87
N ASP A 23 -0.05 20.82 -7.21
CA ASP A 23 -1.24 20.87 -8.06
C ASP A 23 -2.08 19.58 -7.97
N ASP A 24 -1.45 18.47 -7.59
CA ASP A 24 -2.07 17.14 -7.47
C ASP A 24 -2.25 16.69 -6.01
N ALA A 25 -1.92 17.55 -5.03
CA ALA A 25 -1.86 17.19 -3.62
C ALA A 25 -3.18 16.60 -3.09
N GLY A 26 -4.33 17.12 -3.57
CA GLY A 26 -5.64 16.57 -3.24
C GLY A 26 -5.83 15.14 -3.75
N ALA A 27 -5.50 14.88 -5.02
CA ALA A 27 -5.58 13.55 -5.62
C ALA A 27 -4.62 12.57 -4.95
N ILE A 28 -3.42 13.02 -4.55
CA ILE A 28 -2.46 12.20 -3.79
C ILE A 28 -3.03 11.86 -2.41
N ALA A 29 -3.57 12.84 -1.68
CA ALA A 29 -4.14 12.63 -0.34
C ALA A 29 -5.34 11.67 -0.35
N GLU A 30 -6.15 11.66 -1.41
CA GLU A 30 -7.27 10.70 -1.57
C GLU A 30 -6.82 9.23 -1.51
N HIS A 31 -5.57 8.93 -1.86
CA HIS A 31 -5.04 7.58 -1.75
C HIS A 31 -4.88 7.11 -0.31
N GLY A 32 -4.96 8.00 0.68
CA GLY A 32 -5.01 7.64 2.10
C GLY A 32 -6.15 6.66 2.45
N ILE A 33 -7.20 6.58 1.62
CA ILE A 33 -8.27 5.58 1.76
C ILE A 33 -7.73 4.13 1.76
N VAL A 34 -6.60 3.86 1.10
CA VAL A 34 -5.94 2.54 1.07
C VAL A 34 -5.67 2.01 2.48
N ALA A 35 -5.40 2.90 3.45
CA ALA A 35 -5.18 2.51 4.83
C ALA A 35 -6.38 1.82 5.49
N ALA A 36 -7.60 2.12 5.02
CA ALA A 36 -8.85 1.58 5.55
C ALA A 36 -9.38 0.37 4.76
N LEU A 37 -8.75 0.02 3.63
CA LEU A 37 -9.19 -1.07 2.75
C LEU A 37 -8.49 -2.39 3.07
N ASP A 38 -9.14 -3.51 2.73
CA ASP A 38 -8.44 -4.79 2.69
C ASP A 38 -7.45 -4.84 1.52
N ASP A 39 -6.56 -5.85 1.50
CA ASP A 39 -5.48 -5.90 0.50
C ASP A 39 -6.01 -5.98 -0.94
N ASP A 40 -7.14 -6.65 -1.16
CA ASP A 40 -7.72 -6.86 -2.49
C ASP A 40 -8.34 -5.56 -3.03
N ASP A 41 -9.08 -4.83 -2.20
CA ASP A 41 -9.64 -3.52 -2.54
C ASP A 41 -8.53 -2.47 -2.73
N ALA A 42 -7.50 -2.50 -1.88
CA ALA A 42 -6.33 -1.64 -2.03
C ALA A 42 -5.55 -1.91 -3.33
N PHE A 43 -5.51 -3.17 -3.79
CA PHE A 43 -4.80 -3.54 -5.01
C PHE A 43 -5.39 -2.87 -6.26
N VAL A 44 -6.70 -2.55 -6.27
CA VAL A 44 -7.35 -1.82 -7.37
C VAL A 44 -6.68 -0.45 -7.59
N PHE A 45 -6.18 0.20 -6.54
CA PHE A 45 -5.49 1.49 -6.67
C PHE A 45 -4.15 1.34 -7.39
N LEU A 46 -3.40 0.27 -7.13
CA LEU A 46 -2.15 -0.02 -7.85
C LEU A 46 -2.42 -0.25 -9.34
N LEU A 47 -3.48 -0.98 -9.69
CA LEU A 47 -3.84 -1.20 -11.09
C LEU A 47 -4.11 0.11 -11.84
N ARG A 48 -4.73 1.11 -11.19
CA ARG A 48 -4.99 2.43 -11.79
C ARG A 48 -3.73 3.24 -12.08
N LEU A 49 -2.63 2.93 -11.40
CA LEU A 49 -1.33 3.58 -11.64
C LEU A 49 -0.60 2.99 -12.86
N VAL A 50 -1.05 1.86 -13.40
CA VAL A 50 -0.43 1.21 -14.56
C VAL A 50 -1.07 1.70 -15.85
N GLY A 51 -0.25 2.08 -16.81
CA GLY A 51 -0.70 2.42 -18.16
C GLY A 51 -0.17 3.76 -18.68
N PRO A 52 -0.53 4.12 -19.93
CA PRO A 52 -0.07 5.35 -20.57
C PRO A 52 -0.65 6.63 -19.94
N GLU A 53 -1.82 6.54 -19.30
CA GLU A 53 -2.50 7.67 -18.64
C GLU A 53 -2.12 7.83 -17.17
N ALA A 54 -1.08 7.11 -16.72
CA ALA A 54 -0.65 7.19 -15.33
C ALA A 54 -0.09 8.59 -15.00
N PRO A 55 -0.40 9.13 -13.81
CA PRO A 55 0.08 10.45 -13.43
C PRO A 55 1.60 10.48 -13.29
N ALA A 56 2.17 11.70 -13.32
CA ALA A 56 3.61 11.90 -13.20
C ALA A 56 4.19 11.36 -11.87
N PHE A 57 3.39 11.34 -10.80
CA PHE A 57 3.73 10.82 -9.47
C PHE A 57 3.40 9.32 -9.29
N ALA A 58 3.02 8.61 -10.36
CA ALA A 58 2.56 7.23 -10.26
C ALA A 58 3.64 6.26 -9.74
N ASP A 59 4.91 6.52 -10.04
CA ASP A 59 6.02 5.67 -9.60
C ASP A 59 6.23 5.79 -8.07
N GLU A 60 6.20 7.01 -7.54
CA GLU A 60 6.34 7.33 -6.12
C GLU A 60 5.13 6.83 -5.32
N LEU A 61 3.92 7.06 -5.85
CA LEU A 61 2.69 6.61 -5.21
C LEU A 61 2.58 5.07 -5.21
N TRP A 62 3.06 4.41 -6.26
CA TRP A 62 3.19 2.95 -6.29
C TRP A 62 4.11 2.46 -5.17
N GLN A 63 5.27 3.10 -4.97
CA GLN A 63 6.20 2.72 -3.91
C GLN A 63 5.58 2.89 -2.51
N LEU A 64 4.86 3.99 -2.27
CA LEU A 64 4.17 4.22 -1.00
C LEU A 64 3.11 3.16 -0.71
N ILE A 65 2.21 2.90 -1.68
CA ILE A 65 1.12 1.93 -1.51
C ILE A 65 1.68 0.51 -1.37
N SER A 66 2.61 0.10 -2.23
CA SER A 66 3.22 -1.23 -2.15
C SER A 66 4.00 -1.44 -0.84
N GLY A 67 4.74 -0.44 -0.39
CA GLY A 67 5.47 -0.46 0.89
C GLY A 67 4.53 -0.60 2.09
N PHE A 68 3.43 0.15 2.10
CA PHE A 68 2.40 0.04 3.13
C PHE A 68 1.77 -1.37 3.17
N LEU A 69 1.29 -1.87 2.03
CA LEU A 69 0.66 -3.19 1.95
C LEU A 69 1.60 -4.32 2.36
N ASN A 70 2.86 -4.26 1.91
CA ASN A 70 3.88 -5.25 2.29
C ASN A 70 4.19 -5.19 3.79
N SER A 71 4.28 -4.00 4.39
CA SER A 71 4.56 -3.84 5.82
C SER A 71 3.39 -4.32 6.69
N ARG A 72 2.16 -3.97 6.30
CA ARG A 72 0.93 -4.49 6.92
C ARG A 72 0.92 -6.01 6.91
N ARG A 73 1.25 -6.62 5.76
CA ARG A 73 1.31 -8.08 5.62
C ARG A 73 2.38 -8.73 6.48
N VAL A 74 3.55 -8.12 6.60
CA VAL A 74 4.62 -8.60 7.50
C VAL A 74 4.17 -8.55 8.95
N GLU A 75 3.46 -7.51 9.38
CA GLU A 75 2.91 -7.44 10.74
C GLU A 75 1.80 -8.49 10.97
N GLU A 76 0.91 -8.71 10.01
CA GLU A 76 -0.09 -9.79 10.10
C GLU A 76 0.57 -11.17 10.27
N LEU A 77 1.61 -11.46 9.48
CA LEU A 77 2.24 -12.78 9.45
C LEU A 77 3.22 -13.03 10.60
N PHE A 78 3.89 -11.99 11.09
CA PHE A 78 5.04 -12.12 12.01
C PHE A 78 4.96 -11.21 13.25
N GLY A 79 3.94 -10.36 13.35
CA GLY A 79 3.78 -9.37 14.43
C GLY A 79 3.01 -9.85 15.66
N GLY A 80 2.44 -11.06 15.65
CA GLY A 80 1.73 -11.66 16.78
C GLY A 80 2.65 -12.21 17.88
N SER A 81 2.20 -12.22 19.14
CA SER A 81 2.86 -12.99 20.22
C SER A 81 2.83 -14.48 19.89
N GLU A 82 3.83 -15.24 20.37
CA GLU A 82 4.12 -16.64 20.01
C GLU A 82 2.92 -17.62 20.02
N ASP A 83 1.81 -17.30 20.70
CA ASP A 83 0.58 -18.11 20.75
C ASP A 83 -0.44 -17.85 19.60
N ALA A 84 -0.27 -16.80 18.79
CA ALA A 84 -1.22 -16.44 17.72
C ALA A 84 -0.99 -17.23 16.41
N GLY A 85 0.17 -17.86 16.25
CA GLY A 85 0.57 -18.55 15.02
C GLY A 85 -0.28 -19.75 14.61
N MET A 86 -1.17 -20.23 15.48
CA MET A 86 -2.05 -21.39 15.21
C MET A 86 -3.52 -21.03 14.97
N ALA A 87 -3.97 -19.81 15.29
CA ALA A 87 -5.36 -19.42 15.12
C ALA A 87 -5.68 -18.91 13.71
N ASP A 88 -4.72 -18.27 13.03
CA ASP A 88 -4.94 -17.63 11.72
C ASP A 88 -4.62 -18.49 10.50
N LEU A 89 -4.10 -19.72 10.69
CA LEU A 89 -3.82 -20.64 9.59
C LEU A 89 -5.10 -21.21 8.92
N ASN A 90 -6.26 -21.12 9.58
CA ASN A 90 -7.55 -21.62 9.06
C ASN A 90 -8.48 -20.54 8.52
N THR A 91 -8.11 -19.26 8.62
CA THR A 91 -8.81 -18.09 8.04
C THR A 91 -8.08 -17.54 6.82
N VAL A 92 -7.15 -18.30 6.25
CA VAL A 92 -6.30 -17.90 5.13
C VAL A 92 -7.14 -17.73 3.86
N ARG A 93 -7.65 -16.51 3.67
CA ARG A 93 -8.06 -15.93 2.40
C ARG A 93 -6.88 -16.00 1.41
N GLY A 94 -6.70 -17.15 0.74
CA GLY A 94 -5.87 -17.33 -0.46
C GLY A 94 -4.42 -16.80 -0.43
N PRO A 95 -3.65 -17.00 -1.51
CA PRO A 95 -2.46 -16.20 -1.72
C PRO A 95 -2.87 -14.75 -2.03
N ARG A 96 -2.76 -13.85 -1.04
CA ARG A 96 -2.91 -12.40 -1.27
C ARG A 96 -1.71 -11.90 -2.06
N TYR A 97 -1.98 -11.14 -3.11
CA TYR A 97 -0.95 -10.61 -4.01
C TYR A 97 -0.01 -9.66 -3.25
N LEU A 98 1.30 -9.88 -3.39
CA LEU A 98 2.32 -8.95 -2.92
C LEU A 98 2.72 -8.04 -4.07
N PRO A 99 2.44 -6.73 -4.00
CA PRO A 99 2.83 -5.83 -5.06
C PRO A 99 4.35 -5.73 -5.18
N PRO A 100 4.90 -5.80 -6.39
CA PRO A 100 6.32 -5.56 -6.60
C PRO A 100 6.68 -4.15 -6.13
N PRO A 101 7.92 -3.93 -5.67
CA PRO A 101 8.34 -2.62 -5.17
C PRO A 101 8.42 -1.56 -6.28
N THR A 102 8.45 -1.99 -7.54
CA THR A 102 8.50 -1.12 -8.71
C THR A 102 7.27 -1.32 -9.57
N ARG A 103 6.74 -0.20 -10.09
CA ARG A 103 5.56 -0.19 -10.95
C ARG A 103 5.85 -0.96 -12.25
N PRO A 104 5.01 -1.96 -12.61
CA PRO A 104 5.08 -2.60 -13.92
C PRO A 104 4.84 -1.61 -15.06
N ARG A 105 5.67 -1.66 -16.10
CA ARG A 105 5.47 -0.90 -17.34
C ARG A 105 4.89 -1.82 -18.41
N ILE A 106 3.71 -1.50 -18.91
CA ILE A 106 3.12 -2.21 -20.06
C ILE A 106 3.73 -1.61 -21.33
N PRO A 107 4.50 -2.39 -22.13
CA PRO A 107 5.00 -1.91 -23.40
C PRO A 107 3.82 -1.54 -24.32
N ARG A 108 4.00 -0.50 -25.14
CA ARG A 108 3.05 -0.19 -26.21
C ARG A 108 3.06 -1.25 -27.30
#